data_AF-A0A9D6CX88-F1
#
_entry.id   AF-A0A9D6CX88-F1
#
_cell.length_a   1.000
_cell.length_b   1.000
_cell.length_c   1.000
_cell.angle_alpha   90.00
_cell.angle_beta   90.00
_cell.angle_gamma   90.00
#
_symmetry.space_group_name_H-M   'P 1'
#
loop_
_entity.id
_entity.type
_entity.pdbx_description
1 polymer ?
#
loop_
_entity_poly.entity_id
_entity_poly.type
_entity_poly.pdbx_seq_one_letter_code
_entity_poly.pdbx_strand_id
1 'polypeptide(L)'
;MKGNRMDTHDPMLETLALNLRRAMAEADMSAADLARDSGVSIASLSRILSGQVNPSVGSMAKIARVLGISLDQLTGQPTVQTFNDKTSSRVAADMRTETDIIASFVLEDTHYSPKEAARLLANAATGSWVHSWTETLVDHEQIPLPRPVLAMQTGPRTITVDVAFPHELVETGSIVSLISVISAAVTSTGARIDDIRIPPVLLRTFAGPSEGLQGVRDASNKYGRPLLSATMRPVVGLSPKVYGRAVFEALGGGIDITCDPTLLHSIPSNDWRSRFRYVSDALEMARSQSGEGKVHAVNISAHDVEEMLRRAEEAAIHKIGAVLVDSGAIGWSALQSVATYCHSHDLVLCAMGGRVLNNGPLSQQLVAKLLRFAGCDVVSVGSPLRGNATARRNIKGIVTALRGENYAALPEGHVMYDQPTCGIKNALPACGGGHNAWHLPQLIDALGDDVILQCGGSTMGHPWGSQSGATANRTAVEALIKARNEGSNLAVDGRSILLEAAGHCAELKEALNYWREGSFLFGVISGTEVDNLGAVIIRDQLGGNKAKRPAKGEAVLKDLTTGRTIKRHKEPPATPEEDK
;
A
#
# COMPACT_ATOMS: atom_id res chain seq x y z
N MET A 1 -29.32 46.35 43.96
CA MET A 1 -28.20 45.44 43.61
C MET A 1 -28.21 45.25 42.11
N LYS A 2 -27.17 45.72 41.41
CA LYS A 2 -27.00 45.56 39.96
C LYS A 2 -26.68 44.09 39.68
N GLY A 3 -27.49 43.44 38.85
CA GLY A 3 -27.24 42.07 38.40
C GLY A 3 -26.09 42.04 37.38
N ASN A 4 -25.01 41.35 37.73
CA ASN A 4 -23.91 41.05 36.82
C ASN A 4 -24.43 40.17 35.66
N ARG A 5 -24.32 40.67 34.42
CA ARG A 5 -24.31 39.83 33.22
C ARG A 5 -22.99 39.08 33.22
N MET A 6 -23.03 37.75 33.23
CA MET A 6 -21.86 36.94 32.85
C MET A 6 -21.71 37.07 31.32
N ASP A 7 -20.55 37.54 30.87
CA ASP A 7 -20.12 37.45 29.48
C ASP A 7 -19.89 35.97 29.14
N THR A 8 -20.76 35.41 28.29
CA THR A 8 -20.51 34.13 27.62
C THR A 8 -19.71 34.40 26.37
N HIS A 9 -18.38 34.31 26.48
CA HIS A 9 -17.47 34.43 25.36
C HIS A 9 -17.51 33.12 24.55
N ASP A 10 -18.09 33.14 23.35
CA ASP A 10 -18.15 31.96 22.47
C ASP A 10 -17.00 32.05 21.43
N PRO A 11 -15.95 31.23 21.56
CA PRO A 11 -14.78 31.26 20.67
C PRO A 11 -15.13 31.02 19.19
N MET A 12 -16.25 30.34 18.93
CA MET A 12 -16.70 30.06 17.56
C MET A 12 -17.24 31.31 16.86
N LEU A 13 -17.92 32.20 17.60
CA LEU A 13 -18.45 33.45 17.06
C LEU A 13 -17.33 34.44 16.72
N GLU A 14 -16.26 34.46 17.52
CA GLU A 14 -15.08 35.27 17.22
C GLU A 14 -14.35 34.76 15.97
N THR A 15 -14.19 33.44 15.84
CA THR A 15 -13.56 32.81 14.68
C THR A 15 -14.33 33.13 13.40
N LEU A 16 -15.65 32.99 13.41
CA LEU A 16 -16.53 33.36 12.30
C LEU A 16 -16.42 34.85 11.95
N ALA A 17 -16.45 35.73 12.96
CA ALA A 17 -16.34 37.17 12.76
C ALA A 17 -14.98 37.57 12.16
N LEU A 18 -13.89 36.93 12.61
CA LEU A 18 -12.54 37.17 12.11
C LEU A 18 -12.40 36.73 10.64
N ASN A 19 -12.85 35.52 10.33
CA ASN A 19 -12.83 34.98 8.97
C ASN A 19 -13.68 35.82 8.01
N LEU A 20 -14.85 36.27 8.45
CA LEU A 20 -15.71 37.15 7.66
C LEU A 20 -15.04 38.50 7.37
N ARG A 21 -14.44 39.15 8.38
CA ARG A 21 -13.71 40.43 8.17
C ARG A 21 -12.55 40.26 7.20
N ARG A 22 -11.80 39.16 7.32
CA ARG A 22 -10.68 38.85 6.44
C ARG A 22 -11.13 38.64 5.00
N ALA A 23 -12.17 37.84 4.79
CA ALA A 23 -12.72 37.58 3.46
C ALA A 23 -13.30 38.84 2.81
N MET A 24 -13.95 39.71 3.59
CA MET A 24 -14.43 41.01 3.10
C MET A 24 -13.28 41.94 2.68
N ALA A 25 -12.16 41.93 3.40
CA ALA A 25 -10.98 42.70 3.04
C ALA A 25 -10.29 42.15 1.78
N GLU A 26 -10.22 40.83 1.63
CA GLU A 26 -9.67 40.17 0.44
C GLU A 26 -10.53 40.40 -0.81
N ALA A 27 -11.85 40.56 -0.65
CA ALA A 27 -12.79 40.86 -1.72
C ALA A 27 -13.01 42.37 -1.99
N ASP A 28 -12.34 43.26 -1.25
CA ASP A 28 -12.53 44.72 -1.28
C ASP A 28 -14.01 45.15 -1.13
N MET A 29 -14.75 44.48 -0.24
CA MET A 29 -16.18 44.72 -0.03
C MET A 29 -16.48 45.37 1.32
N SER A 30 -17.33 46.40 1.30
CA SER A 30 -17.89 46.95 2.54
C SER A 30 -19.02 46.07 3.10
N ALA A 31 -19.36 46.25 4.38
CA ALA A 31 -20.51 45.57 4.99
C ALA A 31 -21.84 45.94 4.31
N ALA A 32 -21.95 47.13 3.71
CA ALA A 32 -23.13 47.56 2.97
C ALA A 32 -23.23 46.86 1.62
N ASP A 33 -22.11 46.68 0.91
CA ASP A 33 -22.06 45.96 -0.36
C ASP A 33 -22.38 44.49 -0.16
N LEU A 34 -21.78 43.86 0.85
CA LEU A 34 -22.05 42.46 1.16
C LEU A 34 -23.51 42.23 1.60
N ALA A 35 -24.11 43.15 2.36
CA ALA A 35 -25.52 43.06 2.74
C ALA A 35 -26.46 43.16 1.53
N ARG A 36 -26.19 44.08 0.61
CA ARG A 36 -26.94 44.25 -0.65
C ARG A 36 -26.87 43.00 -1.51
N ASP A 37 -25.66 42.46 -1.70
CA ASP A 37 -25.42 41.41 -2.68
C ASP A 37 -25.74 40.00 -2.13
N SER A 38 -25.67 39.80 -0.80
CA SER A 38 -26.06 38.53 -0.15
C SER A 38 -27.55 38.45 0.22
N GLY A 39 -28.26 39.58 0.24
CA GLY A 39 -29.65 39.67 0.72
C GLY A 39 -29.79 39.43 2.23
N VAL A 40 -28.70 39.55 3.00
CA VAL A 40 -28.70 39.52 4.47
C VAL A 40 -28.77 40.96 4.99
N SER A 41 -29.66 41.24 5.95
CA SER A 41 -29.83 42.60 6.46
C SER A 41 -28.53 43.15 7.05
N ILE A 42 -28.26 44.44 6.85
CA ILE A 42 -27.04 45.10 7.36
C ILE A 42 -26.95 45.04 8.90
N ALA A 43 -28.11 45.05 9.58
CA ALA A 43 -28.19 44.89 11.03
C ALA A 43 -27.78 43.47 11.47
N SER A 44 -28.19 42.44 10.74
CA SER A 44 -27.74 41.06 10.98
C SER A 44 -26.24 40.93 10.71
N LEU A 45 -25.75 41.49 9.61
CA LEU A 45 -24.34 41.42 9.24
C LEU A 45 -23.43 42.12 10.27
N SER A 46 -23.85 43.28 10.79
CA SER A 46 -23.14 44.00 11.85
C SER A 46 -23.07 43.20 13.17
N ARG A 47 -24.14 42.47 13.52
CA ARG A 47 -24.16 41.58 14.69
C ARG A 47 -23.29 40.33 14.53
N ILE A 48 -23.18 39.80 13.31
CA ILE A 48 -22.25 38.70 12.98
C ILE A 48 -20.81 39.21 13.05
N LEU A 49 -20.52 40.36 12.43
CA LEU A 49 -19.20 40.99 12.43
C LEU A 49 -18.70 41.38 13.82
N SER A 50 -19.60 41.58 14.78
CA SER A 50 -19.26 41.87 16.18
C SER A 50 -19.26 40.63 17.08
N GLY A 51 -19.46 39.42 16.51
CA GLY A 51 -19.46 38.17 17.27
C GLY A 51 -20.66 38.01 18.22
N GLN A 52 -21.74 38.78 18.03
CA GLN A 52 -22.88 38.83 18.94
C GLN A 52 -23.98 37.80 18.62
N VAL A 53 -23.96 37.20 17.43
CA VAL A 53 -24.99 36.27 16.94
C VAL A 53 -24.38 35.18 16.10
N ASN A 54 -24.83 33.93 16.31
CA ASN A 54 -24.61 32.84 15.37
C ASN A 54 -25.62 32.91 14.22
N PRO A 55 -25.22 33.20 12.98
CA PRO A 55 -26.13 33.24 11.84
C PRO A 55 -26.66 31.85 11.46
N SER A 56 -27.83 31.81 10.81
CA SER A 56 -28.34 30.56 10.23
C SER A 56 -27.43 30.05 9.11
N VAL A 57 -27.40 28.73 8.89
CA VAL A 57 -26.64 28.11 7.77
C VAL A 57 -27.02 28.73 6.42
N GLY A 58 -28.29 29.06 6.21
CA GLY A 58 -28.75 29.72 4.99
C GLY A 58 -28.21 31.14 4.81
N SER A 59 -28.05 31.90 5.91
CA SER A 59 -27.43 33.23 5.88
C SER A 59 -25.92 33.15 5.62
N MET A 60 -25.24 32.19 6.25
CA MET A 60 -23.80 31.97 6.04
C MET A 60 -23.49 31.53 4.61
N ALA A 61 -24.30 30.63 4.03
CA ALA A 61 -24.12 30.18 2.65
C ALA A 61 -24.30 31.30 1.62
N LYS A 62 -25.23 32.25 1.87
CA LYS A 62 -25.41 33.44 1.02
C LYS A 62 -24.20 34.37 1.08
N ILE A 63 -23.67 34.59 2.28
CA ILE A 63 -22.47 35.42 2.51
C ILE A 63 -21.24 34.79 1.86
N ALA A 64 -20.98 33.50 2.11
CA ALA A 64 -19.84 32.77 1.56
C ALA A 64 -19.84 32.78 0.02
N ARG A 65 -21.03 32.61 -0.59
CA ARG A 65 -21.20 32.67 -2.06
C ARG A 65 -20.79 34.01 -2.66
N VAL A 66 -21.19 35.13 -2.05
CA VAL A 66 -20.85 36.48 -2.54
C VAL A 66 -19.36 36.75 -2.39
N LEU A 67 -18.76 36.28 -1.30
CA LEU A 67 -17.32 36.44 -1.03
C LEU A 67 -16.42 35.46 -1.80
N GLY A 68 -16.99 34.51 -2.55
CA GLY A 68 -16.21 33.54 -3.32
C GLY A 68 -15.42 32.54 -2.47
N ILE A 69 -15.82 32.32 -1.21
CA ILE A 69 -15.16 31.42 -0.26
C ILE A 69 -16.06 30.24 0.11
N SER A 70 -15.49 29.15 0.61
CA SER A 70 -16.28 28.02 1.13
C SER A 70 -16.93 28.37 2.48
N LEU A 71 -18.03 27.68 2.80
CA LEU A 71 -18.68 27.82 4.11
C LEU A 71 -17.73 27.45 5.26
N ASP A 72 -16.79 26.53 5.01
CA ASP A 72 -15.80 26.08 5.97
C ASP A 72 -14.71 27.14 6.20
N GLN A 73 -14.29 27.83 5.14
CA GLN A 73 -13.39 29.00 5.27
C GLN A 73 -14.05 30.12 6.06
N LEU A 74 -15.37 30.29 5.93
CA LEU A 74 -16.11 31.30 6.68
C LEU A 74 -16.30 30.88 8.15
N THR A 75 -16.69 29.63 8.42
CA THR A 75 -17.07 29.16 9.76
C THR A 75 -15.92 28.57 10.58
N GLY A 76 -14.81 28.21 9.93
CA GLY A 76 -13.73 27.45 10.56
C GLY A 76 -14.09 25.99 10.88
N GLN A 77 -15.24 25.49 10.40
CA GLN A 77 -15.69 24.12 10.61
C GLN A 77 -16.09 23.47 9.27
N PRO A 78 -15.78 22.17 9.06
CA PRO A 78 -16.24 21.46 7.88
C PRO A 78 -17.78 21.42 7.84
N THR A 79 -18.36 21.62 6.66
CA THR A 79 -19.81 21.45 6.45
C THR A 79 -20.12 19.96 6.47
N VAL A 80 -20.60 19.47 7.61
CA VAL A 80 -20.99 18.09 7.84
C VAL A 80 -22.50 17.95 7.66
N GLN A 81 -22.94 17.08 6.74
CA GLN A 81 -24.34 16.72 6.58
C GLN A 81 -24.58 15.26 6.97
N THR A 82 -25.28 15.05 8.07
CA THR A 82 -25.73 13.73 8.51
C THR A 82 -27.13 13.44 7.96
N PHE A 83 -27.35 12.20 7.49
CA PHE A 83 -28.64 11.76 6.99
C PHE A 83 -29.33 10.91 8.06
N ASN A 84 -30.08 11.55 8.97
CA ASN A 84 -31.00 10.84 9.86
C ASN A 84 -32.34 10.65 9.14
N ASP A 85 -32.72 9.40 8.90
CA ASP A 85 -34.06 9.03 8.43
C ASP A 85 -35.11 9.53 9.44
N LYS A 86 -35.82 10.60 9.09
CA LYS A 86 -36.97 11.08 9.87
C LYS A 86 -38.25 10.26 9.64
N THR A 87 -38.16 9.15 8.90
CA THR A 87 -39.31 8.33 8.49
C THR A 87 -39.36 6.94 9.10
N SER A 88 -38.33 6.47 9.80
CA SER A 88 -38.41 5.20 10.54
C SER A 88 -38.67 5.47 12.02
N SER A 89 -39.79 4.95 12.52
CA SER A 89 -40.17 4.97 13.92
C SER A 89 -38.99 4.53 14.82
N ARG A 90 -38.93 5.15 16.01
CA ARG A 90 -37.89 5.23 17.07
C ARG A 90 -37.17 3.94 17.56
N VAL A 91 -37.07 2.87 16.77
CA VAL A 91 -36.32 1.64 17.13
C VAL A 91 -35.43 1.11 15.98
N ALA A 92 -35.53 1.64 14.74
CA ALA A 92 -34.83 1.07 13.58
C ALA A 92 -33.55 1.79 13.11
N ALA A 93 -33.27 3.00 13.60
CA ALA A 93 -32.14 3.81 13.11
C ALA A 93 -30.75 3.33 13.60
N ASP A 94 -30.71 2.45 14.60
CA ASP A 94 -29.47 1.98 15.25
C ASP A 94 -29.10 0.52 14.94
N MET A 95 -30.00 -0.31 14.39
CA MET A 95 -29.75 -1.75 14.23
C MET A 95 -29.09 -2.16 12.91
N ARG A 96 -29.27 -1.41 11.81
CA ARG A 96 -28.75 -1.83 10.48
C ARG A 96 -27.29 -1.41 10.25
N THR A 97 -26.80 -0.36 10.89
CA THR A 97 -25.39 0.09 10.74
C THR A 97 -24.39 -0.95 11.23
N GLU A 98 -24.75 -1.83 12.18
CA GLU A 98 -23.85 -2.88 12.66
C GLU A 98 -23.58 -3.97 11.62
N THR A 99 -24.59 -4.28 10.80
CA THR A 99 -24.56 -5.29 9.74
C THR A 99 -24.30 -4.72 8.36
N ASP A 100 -24.33 -3.40 8.19
CA ASP A 100 -24.02 -2.74 6.92
C ASP A 100 -22.50 -2.67 6.70
N ILE A 101 -22.09 -2.82 5.44
CA ILE A 101 -20.77 -2.39 4.96
C ILE A 101 -20.82 -0.86 4.81
N ILE A 102 -19.89 -0.13 5.39
CA ILE A 102 -19.81 1.33 5.22
C ILE A 102 -18.63 1.62 4.30
N ALA A 103 -18.84 2.31 3.18
CA ALA A 103 -17.77 2.70 2.26
C ALA A 103 -17.64 4.21 2.15
N SER A 104 -16.41 4.73 2.32
CA SER A 104 -16.07 6.15 2.18
C SER A 104 -15.64 6.43 0.74
N PHE A 105 -16.44 7.20 0.03
CA PHE A 105 -16.16 7.68 -1.32
C PHE A 105 -15.60 9.10 -1.29
N VAL A 106 -14.66 9.40 -2.18
CA VAL A 106 -14.10 10.73 -2.39
C VAL A 106 -14.37 11.17 -3.81
N LEU A 107 -15.11 12.27 -3.94
CA LEU A 107 -15.31 12.99 -5.19
C LEU A 107 -14.34 14.17 -5.22
N GLU A 108 -13.36 14.10 -6.10
CA GLU A 108 -12.40 15.18 -6.35
C GLU A 108 -12.87 16.06 -7.51
N ASP A 109 -12.48 17.34 -7.47
CA ASP A 109 -12.80 18.35 -8.50
C ASP A 109 -14.30 18.46 -8.84
N THR A 110 -15.16 18.34 -7.83
CA THR A 110 -16.62 18.34 -8.01
C THR A 110 -17.27 19.71 -7.76
N HIS A 111 -18.36 19.97 -8.48
CA HIS A 111 -19.25 21.13 -8.27
C HIS A 111 -20.51 20.79 -7.46
N TYR A 112 -20.73 19.50 -7.15
CA TYR A 112 -21.89 19.09 -6.36
C TYR A 112 -21.80 19.67 -4.95
N SER A 113 -22.96 19.92 -4.34
CA SER A 113 -23.03 20.06 -2.88
C SER A 113 -22.93 18.69 -2.19
N PRO A 114 -22.57 18.62 -0.90
CA PRO A 114 -22.55 17.36 -0.14
C PRO A 114 -23.86 16.56 -0.25
N LYS A 115 -25.00 17.25 -0.26
CA LYS A 115 -26.33 16.63 -0.42
C LYS A 115 -26.52 15.96 -1.78
N GLU A 116 -26.08 16.63 -2.84
CA GLU A 116 -26.20 16.13 -4.21
C GLU A 116 -25.25 14.95 -4.43
N ALA A 117 -24.01 15.07 -3.93
CA ALA A 117 -23.02 13.99 -3.94
C ALA A 117 -23.52 12.73 -3.22
N ALA A 118 -24.13 12.89 -2.04
CA ALA A 118 -24.70 11.79 -1.28
C ALA A 118 -25.80 11.03 -2.05
N ARG A 119 -26.74 11.79 -2.65
CA ARG A 119 -27.82 11.22 -3.47
C ARG A 119 -27.27 10.54 -4.72
N LEU A 120 -26.31 11.19 -5.39
CA LEU A 120 -25.67 10.68 -6.59
C LEU A 120 -25.02 9.31 -6.32
N LEU A 121 -24.21 9.20 -5.27
CA LEU A 121 -23.49 7.96 -4.95
C LEU A 121 -24.43 6.84 -4.50
N ALA A 122 -25.45 7.14 -3.68
CA ALA A 122 -26.41 6.13 -3.25
C ALA A 122 -27.26 5.58 -4.42
N ASN A 123 -27.71 6.45 -5.34
CA ASN A 123 -28.44 6.01 -6.52
C ASN A 123 -27.53 5.26 -7.51
N ALA A 124 -26.30 5.72 -7.70
CA ALA A 124 -25.32 5.05 -8.55
C ALA A 124 -24.99 3.64 -8.05
N ALA A 125 -24.98 3.43 -6.73
CA ALA A 125 -24.80 2.11 -6.12
C ALA A 125 -25.94 1.12 -6.43
N THR A 126 -27.16 1.61 -6.75
CA THR A 126 -28.29 0.76 -7.18
C THR A 126 -28.30 0.46 -8.69
N GLY A 127 -27.40 1.06 -9.47
CA GLY A 127 -27.23 0.76 -10.90
C GLY A 127 -28.33 1.28 -11.84
N SER A 128 -29.35 1.99 -11.32
CA SER A 128 -30.47 2.52 -12.12
C SER A 128 -30.46 4.06 -12.12
N TRP A 129 -30.27 4.64 -13.30
CA TRP A 129 -30.32 6.10 -13.52
C TRP A 129 -31.68 6.60 -14.02
N VAL A 130 -32.50 5.68 -14.51
CA VAL A 130 -33.81 5.93 -15.11
C VAL A 130 -34.75 4.87 -14.59
N HIS A 131 -35.93 5.29 -14.16
CA HIS A 131 -36.95 4.40 -13.62
C HIS A 131 -37.29 3.28 -14.61
N SER A 132 -37.19 2.04 -14.15
CA SER A 132 -37.66 0.85 -14.89
C SER A 132 -39.01 0.40 -14.37
N TRP A 133 -39.93 0.01 -15.25
CA TRP A 133 -41.23 -0.54 -14.83
C TRP A 133 -41.07 -1.79 -13.94
N THR A 134 -39.96 -2.51 -14.05
CA THR A 134 -39.66 -3.67 -13.19
C THR A 134 -39.43 -3.29 -11.73
N GLU A 135 -39.09 -2.04 -11.42
CA GLU A 135 -39.02 -1.52 -10.04
C GLU A 135 -40.39 -1.57 -9.36
N THR A 136 -41.49 -1.48 -10.13
CA THR A 136 -42.86 -1.61 -9.58
C THR A 136 -43.23 -3.03 -9.16
N LEU A 137 -42.45 -4.04 -9.59
CA LEU A 137 -42.67 -5.44 -9.24
C LEU A 137 -42.02 -5.83 -7.90
N VAL A 138 -41.22 -4.93 -7.33
CA VAL A 138 -40.43 -5.20 -6.14
C VAL A 138 -40.80 -4.22 -5.03
N ASP A 139 -41.00 -4.75 -3.84
CA ASP A 139 -41.23 -3.93 -2.66
C ASP A 139 -39.88 -3.38 -2.19
N HIS A 140 -39.57 -2.15 -2.60
CA HIS A 140 -38.36 -1.43 -2.19
C HIS A 140 -38.29 -1.17 -0.68
N GLU A 141 -39.39 -1.30 0.08
CA GLU A 141 -39.34 -1.25 1.55
C GLU A 141 -38.77 -2.55 2.14
N GLN A 142 -38.85 -3.66 1.41
CA GLN A 142 -38.35 -4.97 1.83
C GLN A 142 -36.96 -5.32 1.26
N ILE A 143 -36.54 -4.66 0.17
CA ILE A 143 -35.21 -4.87 -0.39
C ILE A 143 -34.21 -3.93 0.29
N PRO A 144 -33.14 -4.47 0.90
CA PRO A 144 -32.16 -3.63 1.53
C PRO A 144 -31.29 -2.96 0.45
N LEU A 145 -31.42 -1.63 0.32
CA LEU A 145 -30.71 -0.82 -0.67
C LEU A 145 -29.56 0.00 -0.04
N PRO A 146 -28.53 0.37 -0.83
CA PRO A 146 -27.51 1.32 -0.40
C PRO A 146 -28.10 2.67 -0.01
N ARG A 147 -27.59 3.27 1.06
CA ARG A 147 -28.10 4.55 1.59
C ARG A 147 -26.97 5.47 2.04
N PRO A 148 -27.07 6.79 1.82
CA PRO A 148 -26.07 7.73 2.30
C PRO A 148 -26.14 7.81 3.82
N VAL A 149 -24.98 7.83 4.46
CA VAL A 149 -24.83 7.96 5.92
C VAL A 149 -24.36 9.37 6.25
N LEU A 150 -23.30 9.79 5.57
CA LEU A 150 -22.60 11.05 5.83
C LEU A 150 -22.14 11.66 4.51
N ALA A 151 -22.20 12.99 4.39
CA ALA A 151 -21.48 13.71 3.35
C ALA A 151 -20.84 14.97 3.93
N MET A 152 -19.57 15.19 3.59
CA MET A 152 -18.76 16.25 4.16
C MET A 152 -17.93 16.93 3.06
N GLN A 153 -17.92 18.26 3.06
CA GLN A 153 -16.96 19.03 2.28
C GLN A 153 -15.58 18.89 2.95
N THR A 154 -14.61 18.32 2.24
CA THR A 154 -13.26 18.02 2.76
C THR A 154 -12.15 18.84 2.11
N GLY A 155 -12.47 19.57 1.05
CA GLY A 155 -11.61 20.56 0.41
C GLY A 155 -12.44 21.52 -0.45
N PRO A 156 -11.84 22.52 -1.11
CA PRO A 156 -12.59 23.50 -1.90
C PRO A 156 -13.49 22.88 -2.98
N ARG A 157 -13.06 21.75 -3.55
CA ARG A 157 -13.77 21.01 -4.60
C ARG A 157 -13.72 19.50 -4.34
N THR A 158 -13.61 19.11 -3.07
CA THR A 158 -13.50 17.72 -2.64
C THR A 158 -14.56 17.41 -1.62
N ILE A 159 -15.31 16.33 -1.86
CA ILE A 159 -16.37 15.87 -0.98
C ILE A 159 -16.12 14.41 -0.64
N THR A 160 -16.21 14.08 0.65
CA THR A 160 -16.23 12.71 1.13
C THR A 160 -17.66 12.31 1.47
N VAL A 161 -18.08 11.12 1.05
CA VAL A 161 -19.43 10.59 1.27
C VAL A 161 -19.33 9.15 1.77
N ASP A 162 -19.96 8.87 2.90
CA ASP A 162 -20.12 7.51 3.40
C ASP A 162 -21.46 6.95 2.95
N VAL A 163 -21.42 5.77 2.35
CA VAL A 163 -22.62 5.02 1.93
C VAL A 163 -22.63 3.68 2.67
N ALA A 164 -23.77 3.37 3.28
CA ALA A 164 -24.03 2.07 3.88
C ALA A 164 -24.62 1.14 2.81
N PHE A 165 -24.01 -0.04 2.66
CA PHE A 165 -24.46 -1.13 1.81
C PHE A 165 -24.88 -2.29 2.70
N PRO A 166 -26.12 -2.75 2.61
CA PRO A 166 -26.54 -3.95 3.33
C PRO A 166 -25.71 -5.17 2.92
N HIS A 167 -25.25 -5.94 3.90
CA HIS A 167 -24.37 -7.09 3.65
C HIS A 167 -25.02 -8.16 2.77
N GLU A 168 -26.34 -8.23 2.74
CA GLU A 168 -27.13 -9.18 1.92
C GLU A 168 -26.93 -8.98 0.41
N LEU A 169 -26.40 -7.81 0.00
CA LEU A 169 -26.04 -7.55 -1.39
C LEU A 169 -24.75 -8.25 -1.81
N VAL A 170 -23.97 -8.75 -0.85
CA VAL A 170 -22.67 -9.36 -1.08
C VAL A 170 -22.76 -10.87 -0.88
N GLU A 171 -22.30 -11.62 -1.88
CA GLU A 171 -22.15 -13.07 -1.78
C GLU A 171 -21.16 -13.44 -0.67
N THR A 172 -21.55 -14.38 0.20
CA THR A 172 -20.74 -14.82 1.33
C THR A 172 -19.38 -15.33 0.87
N GLY A 173 -18.30 -14.85 1.49
CA GLY A 173 -16.93 -15.26 1.20
C GLY A 173 -16.36 -14.69 -0.10
N SER A 174 -17.09 -13.85 -0.84
CA SER A 174 -16.70 -13.36 -2.16
C SER A 174 -16.17 -11.92 -2.12
N ILE A 175 -14.84 -11.77 -2.20
CA ILE A 175 -14.20 -10.44 -2.36
C ILE A 175 -14.59 -9.84 -3.71
N VAL A 176 -14.79 -10.69 -4.72
CA VAL A 176 -15.27 -10.28 -6.05
C VAL A 176 -16.62 -9.60 -5.94
N SER A 177 -17.61 -10.25 -5.29
CA SER A 177 -18.94 -9.69 -5.10
C SER A 177 -18.89 -8.38 -4.30
N LEU A 178 -18.12 -8.34 -3.21
CA LEU A 178 -17.93 -7.13 -2.42
C LEU A 178 -17.43 -5.96 -3.27
N ILE A 179 -16.37 -6.18 -4.06
CA ILE A 179 -15.79 -5.15 -4.94
C ILE A 179 -16.79 -4.72 -6.01
N SER A 180 -17.52 -5.66 -6.63
CA SER A 180 -18.55 -5.35 -7.63
C SER A 180 -19.64 -4.45 -7.07
N VAL A 181 -20.13 -4.73 -5.86
CA VAL A 181 -21.18 -3.94 -5.20
C VAL A 181 -20.69 -2.52 -4.89
N ILE A 182 -19.54 -2.36 -4.23
CA ILE A 182 -19.05 -1.03 -3.83
C ILE A 182 -18.56 -0.20 -5.03
N SER A 183 -18.07 -0.86 -6.09
CA SER A 183 -17.53 -0.16 -7.27
C SER A 183 -18.60 0.29 -8.26
N ALA A 184 -19.86 -0.17 -8.13
CA ALA A 184 -20.96 0.30 -8.99
C ALA A 184 -21.11 1.83 -8.94
N ALA A 185 -20.95 2.42 -7.74
CA ALA A 185 -20.99 3.87 -7.55
C ALA A 185 -19.80 4.58 -8.23
N VAL A 186 -18.62 3.94 -8.25
CA VAL A 186 -17.40 4.49 -8.86
C VAL A 186 -17.53 4.63 -10.36
N THR A 187 -17.91 3.55 -11.07
CA THR A 187 -17.99 3.54 -12.55
C THR A 187 -18.89 4.65 -13.09
N SER A 188 -19.91 4.97 -12.31
CA SER A 188 -20.96 5.93 -12.57
C SER A 188 -20.60 7.39 -12.24
N THR A 189 -19.67 7.62 -11.31
CA THR A 189 -19.41 8.96 -10.74
C THR A 189 -17.95 9.42 -10.86
N GLY A 190 -17.02 8.51 -11.13
CA GLY A 190 -15.59 8.77 -11.07
C GLY A 190 -15.03 8.91 -9.65
N ALA A 191 -15.81 8.61 -8.61
CA ALA A 191 -15.36 8.66 -7.23
C ALA A 191 -14.24 7.64 -6.94
N ARG A 192 -13.35 7.97 -5.99
CA ARG A 192 -12.43 7.01 -5.38
C ARG A 192 -13.05 6.42 -4.12
N ILE A 193 -12.72 5.19 -3.76
CA ILE A 193 -13.06 4.56 -2.48
C ILE A 193 -11.80 4.61 -1.59
N ASP A 194 -11.89 5.37 -0.50
CA ASP A 194 -10.76 5.55 0.42
C ASP A 194 -10.66 4.40 1.42
N ASP A 195 -11.77 3.97 2.02
CA ASP A 195 -11.81 2.85 2.95
C ASP A 195 -13.23 2.25 3.03
N ILE A 196 -13.32 1.01 3.53
CA ILE A 196 -14.58 0.36 3.90
C ILE A 196 -14.52 -0.22 5.31
N ARG A 197 -15.63 -0.16 6.05
CA ARG A 197 -15.91 -0.99 7.22
C ARG A 197 -16.65 -2.23 6.76
N ILE A 198 -16.09 -3.41 7.01
CA ILE A 198 -16.76 -4.69 6.76
C ILE A 198 -17.38 -5.18 8.08
N PRO A 199 -18.68 -5.52 8.12
CA PRO A 199 -19.37 -5.93 9.33
C PRO A 199 -18.98 -7.38 9.74
N PRO A 200 -19.07 -7.74 11.03
CA PRO A 200 -18.73 -9.08 11.50
C PRO A 200 -19.44 -10.23 10.78
N VAL A 201 -20.71 -10.04 10.41
CA VAL A 201 -21.51 -11.06 9.71
C VAL A 201 -20.89 -11.45 8.37
N LEU A 202 -20.38 -10.49 7.62
CA LEU A 202 -19.71 -10.74 6.35
C LEU A 202 -18.26 -11.18 6.56
N LEU A 203 -17.53 -10.57 7.50
CA LEU A 203 -16.13 -10.92 7.77
C LEU A 203 -15.94 -12.39 8.11
N ARG A 204 -16.83 -12.97 8.92
CA ARG A 204 -16.76 -14.39 9.31
C ARG A 204 -16.91 -15.37 8.14
N THR A 205 -17.35 -14.89 6.98
CA THR A 205 -17.46 -15.71 5.76
C THR A 205 -16.17 -15.74 4.95
N PHE A 206 -15.24 -14.81 5.20
CA PHE A 206 -13.92 -14.84 4.56
C PHE A 206 -12.99 -15.77 5.33
N ALA A 207 -12.24 -16.60 4.60
CA ALA A 207 -11.23 -17.48 5.20
C ALA A 207 -10.10 -16.69 5.86
N GLY A 208 -9.70 -15.57 5.24
CA GLY A 208 -8.49 -14.84 5.65
C GLY A 208 -7.21 -15.66 5.45
N PRO A 209 -6.07 -15.16 5.94
CA PRO A 209 -4.77 -15.79 5.71
C PRO A 209 -4.72 -17.20 6.29
N SER A 210 -4.15 -18.17 5.57
CA SER A 210 -4.02 -19.55 6.04
C SER A 210 -2.97 -19.68 7.12
N GLU A 211 -1.77 -19.17 6.86
CA GLU A 211 -0.65 -19.18 7.80
C GLU A 211 -0.66 -17.91 8.66
N GLY A 212 -0.97 -16.78 8.02
CA GLY A 212 -0.83 -15.45 8.58
C GLY A 212 0.59 -15.13 9.02
N LEU A 213 0.72 -14.02 9.74
CA LEU A 213 1.97 -13.51 10.27
C LEU A 213 2.74 -14.55 11.09
N GLN A 214 2.04 -15.26 11.98
CA GLN A 214 2.66 -16.24 12.86
C GLN A 214 3.17 -17.44 12.06
N GLY A 215 2.38 -17.99 11.14
CA GLY A 215 2.82 -19.12 10.31
C GLY A 215 4.02 -18.76 9.43
N VAL A 216 4.11 -17.53 8.92
CA VAL A 216 5.32 -17.06 8.19
C VAL A 216 6.56 -17.02 9.09
N ARG A 217 6.41 -16.60 10.36
CA ARG A 217 7.50 -16.64 11.34
C ARG A 217 7.91 -18.06 11.70
N ASP A 218 6.94 -18.95 11.84
CA ASP A 218 7.17 -20.36 12.19
C ASP A 218 7.85 -21.11 11.02
N ALA A 219 7.43 -20.84 9.78
CA ALA A 219 8.05 -21.40 8.57
C ALA A 219 9.53 -20.99 8.40
N SER A 220 9.90 -19.79 8.85
CA SER A 220 11.30 -19.32 8.86
C SER A 220 12.04 -19.63 10.17
N ASN A 221 11.32 -19.99 11.23
CA ASN A 221 11.80 -20.13 12.60
C ASN A 221 12.57 -18.87 13.08
N LYS A 222 11.99 -17.68 12.86
CA LYS A 222 12.61 -16.38 13.13
C LYS A 222 11.68 -15.43 13.90
N TYR A 223 12.16 -14.99 15.06
CA TYR A 223 11.41 -14.14 16.01
C TYR A 223 12.25 -12.96 16.51
N GLY A 224 11.59 -11.93 17.05
CA GLY A 224 12.24 -10.81 17.72
C GLY A 224 12.93 -9.78 16.82
N ARG A 225 12.80 -9.91 15.50
CA ARG A 225 13.27 -8.92 14.52
C ARG A 225 12.43 -8.98 13.23
N PRO A 226 12.52 -7.94 12.38
CA PRO A 226 12.05 -8.01 11.00
C PRO A 226 12.70 -9.17 10.24
N LEU A 227 11.92 -9.82 9.37
CA LEU A 227 12.46 -10.79 8.43
C LEU A 227 13.17 -10.05 7.31
N LEU A 228 14.34 -10.54 6.92
CA LEU A 228 15.06 -10.02 5.77
C LEU A 228 14.68 -10.81 4.53
N SER A 229 14.37 -10.07 3.47
CA SER A 229 14.07 -10.68 2.17
C SER A 229 14.87 -10.10 1.01
N ALA A 230 15.14 -10.94 0.02
CA ALA A 230 15.74 -10.53 -1.24
C ALA A 230 14.93 -11.07 -2.42
N THR A 231 14.33 -10.15 -3.19
CA THR A 231 13.85 -10.46 -4.55
C THR A 231 15.04 -10.67 -5.47
N MET A 232 15.06 -11.77 -6.21
CA MET A 232 16.18 -12.09 -7.09
C MET A 232 16.35 -11.04 -8.20
N ARG A 233 17.62 -10.84 -8.61
CA ARG A 233 18.02 -9.87 -9.64
C ARG A 233 19.08 -10.49 -10.56
N PRO A 234 19.20 -10.07 -11.83
CA PRO A 234 18.29 -9.17 -12.56
C PRO A 234 16.87 -9.76 -12.67
N VAL A 235 15.88 -8.93 -13.01
CA VAL A 235 14.46 -9.34 -13.05
C VAL A 235 14.23 -10.50 -14.04
N VAL A 236 14.94 -10.50 -15.16
CA VAL A 236 14.94 -11.55 -16.18
C VAL A 236 16.36 -11.78 -16.69
N GLY A 237 16.60 -12.94 -17.30
CA GLY A 237 17.85 -13.24 -18.02
C GLY A 237 18.76 -14.27 -17.35
N LEU A 238 18.52 -14.64 -16.09
CA LEU A 238 19.22 -15.76 -15.46
C LEU A 238 18.63 -17.08 -15.93
N SER A 239 19.48 -18.07 -16.26
CA SER A 239 19.03 -19.44 -16.46
C SER A 239 18.61 -20.06 -15.12
N PRO A 240 17.75 -21.10 -15.08
CA PRO A 240 17.29 -21.72 -13.84
C PRO A 240 18.41 -22.14 -12.89
N LYS A 241 19.51 -22.68 -13.42
CA LYS A 241 20.68 -23.09 -12.62
C LYS A 241 21.38 -21.91 -11.96
N VAL A 242 21.61 -20.83 -12.71
CA VAL A 242 22.25 -19.62 -12.17
C VAL A 242 21.31 -18.91 -11.18
N TYR A 243 20.01 -18.99 -11.43
CA TYR A 243 18.99 -18.49 -10.52
C TYR A 243 19.02 -19.22 -9.17
N GLY A 244 19.06 -20.55 -9.16
CA GLY A 244 19.23 -21.34 -7.93
C GLY A 244 20.52 -20.98 -7.18
N ARG A 245 21.64 -20.76 -7.90
CA ARG A 245 22.88 -20.28 -7.26
C ARG A 245 22.69 -18.92 -6.57
N ALA A 246 22.03 -17.97 -7.22
CA ALA A 246 21.75 -16.66 -6.63
C ALA A 246 20.88 -16.78 -5.36
N VAL A 247 19.87 -17.65 -5.38
CA VAL A 247 19.04 -17.95 -4.21
C VAL A 247 19.88 -18.52 -3.07
N PHE A 248 20.71 -19.53 -3.35
CA PHE A 248 21.60 -20.14 -2.36
C PHE A 248 22.54 -19.11 -1.72
N GLU A 249 23.21 -18.28 -2.51
CA GLU A 249 24.15 -17.27 -2.01
C GLU A 249 23.48 -16.26 -1.09
N ALA A 250 22.29 -15.79 -1.45
CA ALA A 250 21.54 -14.84 -0.63
C ALA A 250 21.09 -15.49 0.70
N LEU A 251 20.50 -16.68 0.65
CA LEU A 251 20.02 -17.39 1.84
C LEU A 251 21.18 -17.81 2.76
N GLY A 252 22.26 -18.33 2.18
CA GLY A 252 23.47 -18.76 2.87
C GLY A 252 24.25 -17.61 3.49
N GLY A 253 24.08 -16.38 3.00
CA GLY A 253 24.64 -15.17 3.62
C GLY A 253 23.78 -14.53 4.70
N GLY A 254 22.59 -15.07 4.99
CA GLY A 254 21.77 -14.64 6.13
C GLY A 254 20.43 -13.99 5.80
N ILE A 255 20.01 -13.94 4.53
CA ILE A 255 18.62 -13.65 4.17
C ILE A 255 17.70 -14.77 4.68
N ASP A 256 16.52 -14.41 5.18
CA ASP A 256 15.53 -15.36 5.70
C ASP A 256 14.64 -15.89 4.57
N ILE A 257 14.14 -14.97 3.73
CA ILE A 257 13.17 -15.26 2.66
C ILE A 257 13.66 -14.70 1.32
N THR A 258 13.79 -15.54 0.31
CA THR A 258 13.99 -15.05 -1.08
C THR A 258 12.69 -15.12 -1.86
N CYS A 259 12.56 -14.37 -2.96
CA CYS A 259 11.39 -14.49 -3.81
C CYS A 259 11.69 -14.23 -5.28
N ASP A 260 10.84 -14.80 -6.13
CA ASP A 260 10.79 -14.49 -7.54
C ASP A 260 10.40 -13.02 -7.79
N PRO A 261 10.96 -12.37 -8.82
CA PRO A 261 10.39 -11.13 -9.35
C PRO A 261 8.97 -11.38 -9.87
N THR A 262 8.05 -10.42 -9.64
CA THR A 262 6.67 -10.52 -10.15
C THR A 262 6.60 -10.68 -11.67
N LEU A 263 7.58 -10.12 -12.38
CA LEU A 263 7.69 -10.19 -13.85
C LEU A 263 8.33 -11.49 -14.36
N LEU A 264 8.90 -12.32 -13.48
CA LEU A 264 9.48 -13.61 -13.85
C LEU A 264 8.42 -14.71 -13.82
N HIS A 265 7.75 -14.88 -14.96
CA HIS A 265 6.81 -15.98 -15.16
C HIS A 265 7.55 -17.26 -15.61
N SER A 266 7.08 -17.89 -16.69
CA SER A 266 7.80 -18.96 -17.38
C SER A 266 8.15 -18.48 -18.77
N ILE A 267 9.44 -18.31 -19.01
CA ILE A 267 9.97 -17.79 -20.28
C ILE A 267 10.99 -18.78 -20.85
N PRO A 268 11.28 -18.78 -22.16
CA PRO A 268 12.18 -19.77 -22.76
C PRO A 268 13.57 -19.85 -22.12
N SER A 269 14.11 -18.74 -21.62
CA SER A 269 15.40 -18.70 -20.94
C SER A 269 15.36 -19.15 -19.48
N ASN A 270 14.17 -19.26 -18.89
CA ASN A 270 13.95 -19.63 -17.49
C ASN A 270 12.53 -20.23 -17.33
N ASP A 271 12.41 -21.53 -17.60
CA ASP A 271 11.17 -22.26 -17.42
C ASP A 271 10.90 -22.50 -15.92
N TRP A 272 9.63 -22.43 -15.52
CA TRP A 272 9.26 -22.49 -14.12
C TRP A 272 9.58 -23.84 -13.46
N ARG A 273 9.46 -24.96 -14.19
CA ARG A 273 9.70 -26.30 -13.64
C ARG A 273 11.18 -26.50 -13.26
N SER A 274 12.09 -26.16 -14.17
CA SER A 274 13.52 -26.21 -13.89
C SER A 274 13.89 -25.24 -12.78
N ARG A 275 13.30 -24.03 -12.77
CA ARG A 275 13.56 -23.04 -11.71
C ARG A 275 13.19 -23.59 -10.34
N PHE A 276 12.01 -24.19 -10.19
CA PHE A 276 11.54 -24.72 -8.90
C PHE A 276 12.47 -25.80 -8.37
N ARG A 277 12.96 -26.70 -9.25
CA ARG A 277 13.95 -27.72 -8.89
C ARG A 277 15.25 -27.12 -8.36
N TYR A 278 15.86 -26.19 -9.10
CA TYR A 278 17.11 -25.55 -8.65
C TYR A 278 16.92 -24.67 -7.40
N VAL A 279 15.73 -24.09 -7.20
CA VAL A 279 15.39 -23.35 -5.98
C VAL A 279 15.24 -24.30 -4.79
N SER A 280 14.62 -25.46 -4.98
CA SER A 280 14.53 -26.52 -3.96
C SER A 280 15.91 -26.95 -3.48
N ASP A 281 16.81 -27.26 -4.43
CA ASP A 281 18.20 -27.65 -4.11
C ASP A 281 18.91 -26.53 -3.33
N ALA A 282 18.75 -25.27 -3.78
CA ALA A 282 19.35 -24.11 -3.12
C ALA A 282 18.85 -23.91 -1.69
N LEU A 283 17.55 -24.13 -1.44
CA LEU A 283 16.95 -24.07 -0.11
C LEU A 283 17.53 -25.14 0.81
N GLU A 284 17.61 -26.38 0.35
CA GLU A 284 18.16 -27.48 1.14
C GLU A 284 19.64 -27.26 1.49
N MET A 285 20.43 -26.81 0.51
CA MET A 285 21.84 -26.47 0.73
C MET A 285 21.99 -25.33 1.75
N ALA A 286 21.20 -24.27 1.63
CA ALA A 286 21.27 -23.12 2.54
C ALA A 286 20.82 -23.48 3.97
N ARG A 287 19.75 -24.29 4.10
CA ARG A 287 19.29 -24.83 5.41
C ARG A 287 20.38 -25.69 6.04
N SER A 288 20.99 -26.60 5.27
CA SER A 288 22.06 -27.48 5.74
C SER A 288 23.32 -26.71 6.18
N GLN A 289 23.69 -25.67 5.44
CA GLN A 289 24.86 -24.84 5.78
C GLN A 289 24.63 -23.96 7.01
N SER A 290 23.43 -23.38 7.16
CA SER A 290 23.15 -22.38 8.20
C SER A 290 22.50 -22.95 9.46
N GLY A 291 21.85 -24.11 9.38
CA GLY A 291 20.99 -24.63 10.44
C GLY A 291 19.70 -23.83 10.66
N GLU A 292 19.38 -22.88 9.76
CA GLU A 292 18.21 -22.00 9.88
C GLU A 292 17.08 -22.42 8.93
N GLY A 293 15.83 -22.15 9.32
CA GLY A 293 14.69 -22.22 8.40
C GLY A 293 14.85 -21.18 7.28
N LYS A 294 14.73 -21.62 6.03
CA LYS A 294 14.81 -20.77 4.83
C LYS A 294 13.57 -20.96 3.98
N VAL A 295 13.07 -19.89 3.38
CA VAL A 295 11.89 -19.92 2.52
C VAL A 295 12.20 -19.23 1.19
N HIS A 296 11.63 -19.73 0.10
CA HIS A 296 11.59 -19.03 -1.16
C HIS A 296 10.15 -18.89 -1.63
N ALA A 297 9.71 -17.71 -2.07
CA ALA A 297 8.39 -17.53 -2.65
C ALA A 297 8.49 -17.59 -4.19
N VAL A 298 8.11 -18.72 -4.77
CA VAL A 298 8.12 -18.93 -6.23
C VAL A 298 6.93 -18.27 -6.90
N ASN A 299 7.13 -17.63 -8.05
CA ASN A 299 6.05 -16.96 -8.77
C ASN A 299 5.20 -17.98 -9.53
N ILE A 300 3.94 -18.11 -9.10
CA ILE A 300 2.98 -19.03 -9.72
C ILE A 300 2.09 -18.32 -10.74
N SER A 301 2.09 -16.98 -10.83
CA SER A 301 1.22 -16.24 -11.76
C SER A 301 1.29 -16.75 -13.20
N ALA A 302 0.12 -17.05 -13.76
CA ALA A 302 -0.04 -17.64 -15.08
C ALA A 302 -1.26 -17.04 -15.80
N HIS A 303 -1.55 -17.56 -17.00
CA HIS A 303 -2.63 -17.09 -17.87
C HIS A 303 -4.02 -17.58 -17.44
N ASP A 304 -4.08 -18.69 -16.69
CA ASP A 304 -5.31 -19.27 -16.14
C ASP A 304 -5.08 -19.81 -14.72
N VAL A 305 -6.18 -20.15 -14.03
CA VAL A 305 -6.15 -20.60 -12.64
C VAL A 305 -5.58 -22.01 -12.55
N GLU A 306 -5.89 -22.87 -13.52
CA GLU A 306 -5.44 -24.26 -13.57
C GLU A 306 -3.91 -24.37 -13.62
N GLU A 307 -3.24 -23.54 -14.41
CA GLU A 307 -1.78 -23.46 -14.46
C GLU A 307 -1.21 -22.88 -13.16
N MET A 308 -1.86 -21.90 -12.53
CA MET A 308 -1.43 -21.40 -11.22
C MET A 308 -1.49 -22.49 -10.15
N LEU A 309 -2.57 -23.27 -10.12
CA LEU A 309 -2.74 -24.39 -9.19
C LEU A 309 -1.73 -25.51 -9.46
N ARG A 310 -1.45 -25.86 -10.72
CA ARG A 310 -0.37 -26.81 -11.07
C ARG A 310 1.00 -26.35 -10.57
N ARG A 311 1.29 -25.06 -10.65
CA ARG A 311 2.54 -24.51 -10.12
C ARG A 311 2.55 -24.52 -8.59
N ALA A 312 1.44 -24.20 -7.94
CA ALA A 312 1.34 -24.28 -6.48
C ALA A 312 1.55 -25.72 -5.98
N GLU A 313 0.98 -26.70 -6.66
CA GLU A 313 1.18 -28.13 -6.37
C GLU A 313 2.65 -28.54 -6.45
N GLU A 314 3.35 -28.15 -7.52
CA GLU A 314 4.77 -28.42 -7.67
C GLU A 314 5.62 -27.70 -6.61
N ALA A 315 5.22 -26.50 -6.18
CA ALA A 315 5.89 -25.81 -5.08
C ALA A 315 5.74 -26.58 -3.75
N ALA A 316 4.58 -27.20 -3.51
CA ALA A 316 4.35 -28.07 -2.36
C ALA A 316 5.17 -29.37 -2.44
N ILE A 317 5.16 -30.05 -3.60
CA ILE A 317 5.95 -31.27 -3.85
C ILE A 317 7.45 -31.02 -3.60
N HIS A 318 7.95 -29.87 -4.07
CA HIS A 318 9.34 -29.45 -3.89
C HIS A 318 9.64 -28.83 -2.52
N LYS A 319 8.68 -28.78 -1.58
CA LYS A 319 8.85 -28.25 -0.21
C LYS A 319 9.49 -26.84 -0.17
N ILE A 320 9.10 -26.01 -1.13
CA ILE A 320 9.59 -24.64 -1.29
C ILE A 320 9.07 -23.73 -0.16
N GLY A 321 7.82 -23.96 0.28
CA GLY A 321 7.21 -23.37 1.48
C GLY A 321 6.45 -22.06 1.26
N ALA A 322 6.62 -21.39 0.12
CA ALA A 322 5.84 -20.21 -0.22
C ALA A 322 5.61 -20.07 -1.72
N VAL A 323 4.47 -19.48 -2.08
CA VAL A 323 4.12 -19.09 -3.44
C VAL A 323 3.88 -17.59 -3.50
N LEU A 324 4.15 -17.00 -4.67
CA LEU A 324 3.99 -15.59 -4.96
C LEU A 324 3.05 -15.43 -6.14
N VAL A 325 2.15 -14.45 -6.03
CA VAL A 325 1.31 -13.99 -7.13
C VAL A 325 1.48 -12.49 -7.35
N ASP A 326 1.43 -12.08 -8.61
CA ASP A 326 1.16 -10.69 -8.97
C ASP A 326 -0.32 -10.39 -8.80
N SER A 327 -0.68 -9.96 -7.59
CA SER A 327 -2.05 -9.58 -7.20
C SER A 327 -2.67 -8.50 -8.08
N GLY A 328 -1.85 -7.68 -8.76
CA GLY A 328 -2.35 -6.66 -9.68
C GLY A 328 -2.74 -7.20 -11.06
N ALA A 329 -2.25 -8.39 -11.42
CA ALA A 329 -2.46 -8.97 -12.75
C ALA A 329 -3.44 -10.16 -12.74
N ILE A 330 -3.43 -10.99 -11.69
CA ILE A 330 -4.18 -12.27 -11.72
C ILE A 330 -5.70 -12.11 -11.48
N GLY A 331 -6.13 -10.99 -10.89
CA GLY A 331 -7.52 -10.75 -10.51
C GLY A 331 -7.96 -11.47 -9.22
N TRP A 332 -9.08 -11.01 -8.66
CA TRP A 332 -9.56 -11.43 -7.33
C TRP A 332 -10.08 -12.86 -7.28
N SER A 333 -10.79 -13.34 -8.32
CA SER A 333 -11.29 -14.72 -8.36
C SER A 333 -10.15 -15.74 -8.34
N ALA A 334 -9.12 -15.50 -9.17
CA ALA A 334 -7.93 -16.35 -9.18
C ALA A 334 -7.19 -16.33 -7.84
N LEU A 335 -7.09 -15.15 -7.22
CA LEU A 335 -6.45 -15.00 -5.91
C LEU A 335 -7.16 -15.84 -4.85
N GLN A 336 -8.50 -15.80 -4.76
CA GLN A 336 -9.25 -16.58 -3.78
C GLN A 336 -9.17 -18.10 -4.05
N SER A 337 -9.12 -18.53 -5.32
CA SER A 337 -8.86 -19.93 -5.69
C SER A 337 -7.49 -20.40 -5.20
N VAL A 338 -6.44 -19.59 -5.42
CA VAL A 338 -5.08 -19.89 -4.95
C VAL A 338 -5.02 -19.87 -3.42
N ALA A 339 -5.65 -18.92 -2.74
CA ALA A 339 -5.70 -18.86 -1.28
C ALA A 339 -6.35 -20.11 -0.68
N THR A 340 -7.47 -20.56 -1.26
CA THR A 340 -8.14 -21.80 -0.85
C THR A 340 -7.22 -23.02 -1.00
N TYR A 341 -6.48 -23.09 -2.12
CA TYR A 341 -5.50 -24.15 -2.32
C TYR A 341 -4.39 -24.11 -1.27
N CYS A 342 -3.80 -22.93 -1.02
CA CYS A 342 -2.73 -22.73 -0.04
C CYS A 342 -3.16 -23.16 1.38
N HIS A 343 -4.41 -22.86 1.76
CA HIS A 343 -4.98 -23.26 3.04
C HIS A 343 -5.02 -24.78 3.26
N SER A 344 -5.11 -25.55 2.17
CA SER A 344 -5.19 -27.01 2.23
C SER A 344 -3.83 -27.71 2.12
N HIS A 345 -2.74 -26.95 1.89
CA HIS A 345 -1.41 -27.49 1.54
C HIS A 345 -0.25 -26.81 2.29
N ASP A 346 -0.53 -26.09 3.39
CA ASP A 346 0.47 -25.42 4.23
C ASP A 346 1.45 -24.53 3.44
N LEU A 347 0.94 -23.82 2.41
CA LEU A 347 1.72 -22.90 1.59
C LEU A 347 1.48 -21.46 2.04
N VAL A 348 2.56 -20.71 2.24
CA VAL A 348 2.48 -19.25 2.44
C VAL A 348 2.13 -18.56 1.12
N LEU A 349 1.04 -17.81 1.08
CA LEU A 349 0.62 -17.01 -0.07
C LEU A 349 1.11 -15.56 0.03
N CYS A 350 2.00 -15.20 -0.89
CA CYS A 350 2.56 -13.85 -1.01
C CYS A 350 1.89 -13.06 -2.13
N ALA A 351 1.12 -12.03 -1.80
CA ALA A 351 0.60 -11.05 -2.74
C ALA A 351 1.62 -9.93 -2.99
N MET A 352 2.26 -10.00 -4.16
CA MET A 352 3.19 -9.00 -4.66
C MET A 352 2.56 -8.25 -5.85
N GLY A 353 3.18 -7.17 -6.33
CA GLY A 353 2.75 -6.52 -7.58
C GLY A 353 1.50 -5.62 -7.52
N GLY A 354 0.87 -5.45 -6.36
CA GLY A 354 -0.37 -4.66 -6.16
C GLY A 354 -0.33 -3.17 -6.55
N ARG A 355 0.80 -2.65 -7.05
CA ARG A 355 0.88 -1.27 -7.57
C ARG A 355 0.01 -1.04 -8.80
N VAL A 356 -0.32 -2.07 -9.58
CA VAL A 356 -1.26 -1.92 -10.72
C VAL A 356 -2.67 -1.55 -10.23
N LEU A 357 -3.08 -2.07 -9.06
CA LEU A 357 -4.36 -1.71 -8.42
C LEU A 357 -4.34 -0.30 -7.81
N ASN A 358 -3.15 0.26 -7.54
CA ASN A 358 -2.98 1.58 -6.93
C ASN A 358 -3.31 2.77 -7.86
N ASN A 359 -3.51 2.53 -9.16
CA ASN A 359 -4.01 3.54 -10.10
C ASN A 359 -5.52 3.39 -10.37
N GLY A 360 -6.16 2.42 -9.71
CA GLY A 360 -7.60 2.22 -9.77
C GLY A 360 -8.35 3.12 -8.79
N PRO A 361 -9.67 2.97 -8.72
CA PRO A 361 -10.52 3.74 -7.82
C PRO A 361 -10.42 3.32 -6.36
N LEU A 362 -9.65 2.30 -6.01
CA LEU A 362 -9.49 1.83 -4.63
C LEU A 362 -8.19 2.39 -4.04
N SER A 363 -8.23 2.85 -2.79
CA SER A 363 -7.01 3.26 -2.10
C SER A 363 -6.06 2.08 -1.87
N GLN A 364 -4.76 2.35 -1.74
CA GLN A 364 -3.76 1.32 -1.47
C GLN A 364 -4.01 0.60 -0.13
N GLN A 365 -4.51 1.34 0.86
CA GLN A 365 -4.89 0.79 2.16
C GLN A 365 -6.05 -0.18 2.02
N LEU A 366 -7.07 0.19 1.23
CA LEU A 366 -8.22 -0.66 1.00
C LEU A 366 -7.83 -1.93 0.23
N VAL A 367 -6.98 -1.81 -0.80
CA VAL A 367 -6.45 -2.98 -1.53
C VAL A 367 -5.71 -3.92 -0.57
N ALA A 368 -4.85 -3.40 0.32
CA ALA A 368 -4.14 -4.22 1.29
C ALA A 368 -5.10 -4.91 2.29
N LYS A 369 -6.12 -4.20 2.77
CA LYS A 369 -7.19 -4.75 3.62
C LYS A 369 -7.89 -5.92 2.92
N LEU A 370 -8.27 -5.74 1.65
CA LEU A 370 -8.94 -6.76 0.85
C LEU A 370 -8.03 -7.97 0.56
N LEU A 371 -6.73 -7.76 0.31
CA LEU A 371 -5.77 -8.86 0.13
C LEU A 371 -5.64 -9.73 1.39
N ARG A 372 -5.61 -9.11 2.58
CA ARG A 372 -5.65 -9.88 3.85
C ARG A 372 -6.92 -10.73 3.92
N PHE A 373 -8.08 -10.13 3.71
CA PHE A 373 -9.35 -10.86 3.83
C PHE A 373 -9.56 -11.88 2.71
N ALA A 374 -8.98 -11.67 1.53
CA ALA A 374 -8.94 -12.65 0.44
C ALA A 374 -8.10 -13.89 0.75
N GLY A 375 -7.17 -13.78 1.71
CA GLY A 375 -6.39 -14.91 2.23
C GLY A 375 -4.88 -14.83 2.04
N CYS A 376 -4.31 -13.66 1.79
CA CYS A 376 -2.87 -13.51 1.63
C CYS A 376 -2.14 -13.41 2.98
N ASP A 377 -1.12 -14.25 3.18
CA ASP A 377 -0.28 -14.26 4.38
C ASP A 377 0.74 -13.14 4.37
N VAL A 378 1.26 -12.80 3.18
CA VAL A 378 2.23 -11.72 2.99
C VAL A 378 1.69 -10.74 1.96
N VAL A 379 1.70 -9.45 2.26
CA VAL A 379 1.22 -8.39 1.35
C VAL A 379 2.28 -7.32 1.17
N SER A 380 2.60 -6.97 -0.08
CA SER A 380 3.53 -5.87 -0.37
C SER A 380 2.90 -4.50 -0.06
N VAL A 381 3.59 -3.67 0.74
CA VAL A 381 3.01 -2.41 1.25
C VAL A 381 3.70 -1.14 0.77
N GLY A 382 4.76 -1.25 -0.04
CA GLY A 382 5.58 -0.08 -0.39
C GLY A 382 6.59 0.27 0.71
N SER A 383 7.00 1.54 0.82
CA SER A 383 8.03 1.98 1.76
C SER A 383 7.69 3.33 2.36
N PRO A 384 7.83 3.51 3.70
CA PRO A 384 7.59 4.80 4.36
C PRO A 384 8.66 5.85 4.02
N LEU A 385 9.75 5.45 3.36
CA LEU A 385 10.82 6.35 2.93
C LEU A 385 10.65 6.86 1.48
N ARG A 386 9.57 6.45 0.80
CA ARG A 386 9.30 6.81 -0.60
C ARG A 386 7.95 7.50 -0.78
N GLY A 387 7.84 8.25 -1.87
CA GLY A 387 6.63 8.99 -2.22
C GLY A 387 6.49 10.31 -1.47
N ASN A 388 5.39 11.02 -1.75
CA ASN A 388 5.01 12.26 -1.08
C ASN A 388 4.56 12.00 0.38
N ALA A 389 4.39 13.05 1.16
CA ALA A 389 4.03 12.94 2.58
C ALA A 389 2.76 12.11 2.82
N THR A 390 1.78 12.20 1.93
CA THR A 390 0.53 11.41 1.98
C THR A 390 0.82 9.93 1.76
N ALA A 391 1.56 9.57 0.71
CA ALA A 391 1.95 8.19 0.45
C ALA A 391 2.73 7.56 1.61
N ARG A 392 3.58 8.33 2.29
CA ARG A 392 4.30 7.87 3.49
C ARG A 392 3.38 7.64 4.68
N ARG A 393 2.42 8.55 4.92
CA ARG A 393 1.42 8.42 5.99
C ARG A 393 0.50 7.20 5.78
N ASN A 394 0.15 6.90 4.53
CA ASN A 394 -0.70 5.75 4.19
C ASN A 394 -0.08 4.41 4.59
N ILE A 395 1.26 4.31 4.67
CA ILE A 395 1.93 3.07 5.10
C ILE A 395 1.49 2.66 6.51
N LYS A 396 1.33 3.61 7.44
CA LYS A 396 0.87 3.32 8.80
C LYS A 396 -0.53 2.69 8.81
N GLY A 397 -1.44 3.21 8.00
CA GLY A 397 -2.80 2.65 7.87
C GLY A 397 -2.84 1.32 7.13
N ILE A 398 -2.05 1.15 6.07
CA ILE A 398 -1.87 -0.15 5.40
C ILE A 398 -1.40 -1.21 6.40
N VAL A 399 -0.36 -0.90 7.15
CA VAL A 399 0.22 -1.79 8.16
C VAL A 399 -0.76 -2.08 9.29
N THR A 400 -1.56 -1.09 9.70
CA THR A 400 -2.66 -1.27 10.67
C THR A 400 -3.73 -2.21 10.12
N ALA A 401 -4.15 -2.07 8.85
CA ALA A 401 -5.14 -2.95 8.24
C ALA A 401 -4.65 -4.41 8.13
N LEU A 402 -3.36 -4.62 7.90
CA LEU A 402 -2.76 -5.96 7.78
C LEU A 402 -2.52 -6.64 9.13
N ARG A 403 -2.08 -5.89 10.14
CA ARG A 403 -1.64 -6.45 11.44
C ARG A 403 -2.60 -6.21 12.61
N GLY A 404 -3.53 -5.29 12.48
CA GLY A 404 -4.43 -4.92 13.57
C GLY A 404 -5.40 -6.03 13.91
N GLU A 405 -5.64 -6.23 15.21
CA GLU A 405 -6.77 -6.98 15.75
C GLU A 405 -7.82 -5.96 16.22
N ASN A 406 -9.06 -6.06 15.70
CA ASN A 406 -10.15 -5.13 16.02
C ASN A 406 -9.67 -3.66 16.14
N TYR A 407 -9.13 -3.11 15.05
CA TYR A 407 -8.42 -1.83 15.11
C TYR A 407 -9.37 -0.64 15.01
N ALA A 408 -9.01 0.44 15.72
CA ALA A 408 -9.73 1.70 15.66
C ALA A 408 -9.45 2.47 14.36
N ALA A 409 -10.33 3.42 14.05
CA ALA A 409 -10.11 4.40 12.99
C ALA A 409 -8.77 5.13 13.19
N LEU A 410 -8.07 5.34 12.08
CA LEU A 410 -6.80 6.04 12.00
C LEU A 410 -6.80 6.95 10.75
N PRO A 411 -7.54 8.08 10.78
CA PRO A 411 -7.78 8.90 9.59
C PRO A 411 -6.49 9.40 8.95
N GLU A 412 -5.43 9.67 9.73
CA GLU A 412 -4.15 10.11 9.18
C GLU A 412 -3.45 9.03 8.33
N GLY A 413 -3.83 7.77 8.50
CA GLY A 413 -3.39 6.62 7.72
C GLY A 413 -4.41 6.15 6.68
N HIS A 414 -5.48 6.90 6.43
CA HIS A 414 -6.61 6.50 5.57
C HIS A 414 -7.38 5.26 6.08
N VAL A 415 -7.38 5.02 7.39
CA VAL A 415 -8.31 4.07 8.01
C VAL A 415 -9.46 4.88 8.58
N MET A 416 -10.62 4.81 7.94
CA MET A 416 -11.72 5.75 8.25
C MET A 416 -12.63 5.24 9.36
N TYR A 417 -12.59 3.94 9.64
CA TYR A 417 -13.54 3.28 10.52
C TYR A 417 -12.87 2.35 11.51
N ASP A 418 -13.52 2.16 12.66
CA ASP A 418 -13.25 1.01 13.51
C ASP A 418 -13.60 -0.28 12.74
N GLN A 419 -12.66 -1.22 12.72
CA GLN A 419 -12.77 -2.44 11.94
C GLN A 419 -12.61 -3.66 12.85
N PRO A 420 -13.70 -4.39 13.15
CA PRO A 420 -13.56 -5.72 13.74
C PRO A 420 -12.82 -6.65 12.77
N THR A 421 -12.07 -7.62 13.29
CA THR A 421 -11.37 -8.63 12.46
C THR A 421 -11.92 -10.04 12.65
N CYS A 422 -12.75 -10.27 13.67
CA CYS A 422 -13.48 -11.52 13.89
C CYS A 422 -12.60 -12.79 13.94
N GLY A 423 -11.34 -12.66 14.37
CA GLY A 423 -10.39 -13.78 14.44
C GLY A 423 -9.65 -14.07 13.12
N ILE A 424 -9.87 -13.29 12.06
CA ILE A 424 -9.05 -13.39 10.84
C ILE A 424 -7.59 -13.10 11.19
N LYS A 425 -6.70 -14.02 10.84
CA LYS A 425 -5.26 -13.92 11.08
C LYS A 425 -4.68 -12.62 10.51
N ASN A 426 -3.63 -12.13 11.16
CA ASN A 426 -2.86 -10.99 10.66
C ASN A 426 -2.07 -11.40 9.42
N ALA A 427 -1.94 -10.49 8.45
CA ALA A 427 -1.04 -10.64 7.32
C ALA A 427 0.27 -9.90 7.61
N LEU A 428 1.40 -10.44 7.13
CA LEU A 428 2.72 -9.86 7.31
C LEU A 428 3.02 -8.85 6.20
N PRO A 429 3.25 -7.55 6.53
CA PRO A 429 3.61 -6.55 5.54
C PRO A 429 5.01 -6.81 4.96
N ALA A 430 5.16 -6.71 3.64
CA ALA A 430 6.45 -6.75 2.95
C ALA A 430 6.82 -5.37 2.39
N CYS A 431 7.84 -4.75 3.00
CA CYS A 431 8.33 -3.42 2.70
C CYS A 431 9.47 -3.46 1.68
N GLY A 432 9.18 -3.05 0.44
CA GLY A 432 10.11 -3.03 -0.67
C GLY A 432 10.29 -1.64 -1.28
N GLY A 433 11.47 -1.38 -1.83
CA GLY A 433 11.80 -0.05 -2.35
C GLY A 433 13.28 0.26 -2.53
N GLY A 434 14.13 -0.70 -2.91
CA GLY A 434 15.56 -0.43 -3.12
C GLY A 434 16.28 -0.01 -1.83
N HIS A 435 15.94 -0.66 -0.73
CA HIS A 435 16.56 -0.40 0.58
C HIS A 435 17.97 -1.00 0.65
N ASN A 436 18.82 -0.34 1.43
CA ASN A 436 20.16 -0.76 1.82
C ASN A 436 20.37 -0.49 3.32
N ALA A 437 21.54 -0.83 3.87
CA ALA A 437 21.82 -0.74 5.30
C ALA A 437 21.52 0.65 5.91
N TRP A 438 21.75 1.75 5.18
CA TRP A 438 21.48 3.11 5.67
C TRP A 438 20.00 3.40 5.94
N HIS A 439 19.09 2.67 5.31
CA HIS A 439 17.65 2.87 5.45
C HIS A 439 17.06 2.09 6.63
N LEU A 440 17.76 1.04 7.10
CA LEU A 440 17.24 0.10 8.09
C LEU A 440 16.84 0.76 9.42
N PRO A 441 17.58 1.74 10.00
CA PRO A 441 17.16 2.36 11.25
C PRO A 441 15.77 3.00 11.15
N GLN A 442 15.53 3.78 10.09
CA GLN A 442 14.26 4.47 9.87
C GLN A 442 13.12 3.49 9.53
N LEU A 443 13.42 2.41 8.80
CA LEU A 443 12.41 1.38 8.49
C LEU A 443 12.00 0.61 9.74
N ILE A 444 12.95 0.24 10.60
CA ILE A 444 12.70 -0.50 11.84
C ILE A 444 11.92 0.39 12.82
N ASP A 445 12.31 1.66 12.95
CA ASP A 445 11.61 2.64 13.78
C ASP A 445 10.15 2.83 13.33
N ALA A 446 9.92 2.96 12.02
CA ALA A 446 8.59 3.20 11.48
C ALA A 446 7.67 1.96 11.46
N LEU A 447 8.22 0.77 11.26
CA LEU A 447 7.43 -0.44 10.98
C LEU A 447 7.43 -1.46 12.12
N GLY A 448 8.41 -1.43 13.00
CA GLY A 448 8.59 -2.43 14.07
C GLY A 448 9.06 -3.79 13.53
N ASP A 449 8.84 -4.85 14.33
CA ASP A 449 9.41 -6.18 14.07
C ASP A 449 8.59 -7.05 13.11
N ASP A 450 7.27 -6.88 13.12
CA ASP A 450 6.34 -7.66 12.28
C ASP A 450 6.26 -7.10 10.87
N VAL A 451 7.38 -7.22 10.15
CA VAL A 451 7.52 -6.80 8.76
C VAL A 451 8.61 -7.63 8.07
N ILE A 452 8.47 -7.82 6.76
CA ILE A 452 9.55 -8.26 5.88
C ILE A 452 10.22 -7.02 5.28
N LEU A 453 11.52 -6.83 5.52
CA LEU A 453 12.33 -5.78 4.89
C LEU A 453 13.01 -6.34 3.63
N GLN A 454 12.60 -5.85 2.46
CA GLN A 454 13.14 -6.32 1.18
C GLN A 454 14.38 -5.51 0.76
N CYS A 455 15.53 -6.17 0.84
CA CYS A 455 16.85 -5.67 0.51
C CYS A 455 17.45 -6.39 -0.71
N GLY A 456 16.64 -6.69 -1.74
CA GLY A 456 17.11 -7.45 -2.91
C GLY A 456 18.24 -6.77 -3.68
N GLY A 457 18.10 -5.46 -3.97
CA GLY A 457 19.12 -4.69 -4.68
C GLY A 457 20.42 -4.54 -3.92
N SER A 458 20.38 -4.30 -2.61
CA SER A 458 21.56 -4.18 -1.75
C SER A 458 22.23 -5.52 -1.45
N THR A 459 21.47 -6.62 -1.48
CA THR A 459 22.01 -7.99 -1.36
C THR A 459 22.77 -8.35 -2.63
N MET A 460 22.08 -8.37 -3.78
CA MET A 460 22.67 -8.82 -5.05
C MET A 460 23.67 -7.80 -5.63
N GLY A 461 23.52 -6.52 -5.30
CA GLY A 461 24.37 -5.43 -5.80
C GLY A 461 25.59 -5.13 -4.93
N HIS A 462 25.87 -5.93 -3.89
CA HIS A 462 27.06 -5.75 -3.08
C HIS A 462 28.34 -6.01 -3.91
N PRO A 463 29.41 -5.19 -3.80
CA PRO A 463 30.61 -5.33 -4.63
C PRO A 463 31.30 -6.69 -4.53
N TRP A 464 31.16 -7.36 -3.38
CA TRP A 464 31.74 -8.70 -3.12
C TRP A 464 30.78 -9.86 -3.40
N GLY A 465 29.60 -9.59 -3.95
CA GLY A 465 28.60 -10.60 -4.30
C GLY A 465 27.49 -10.79 -3.26
N SER A 466 26.52 -11.63 -3.61
CA SER A 466 25.24 -11.75 -2.91
C SER A 466 25.37 -12.23 -1.46
N GLN A 467 26.30 -13.14 -1.18
CA GLN A 467 26.53 -13.61 0.18
C GLN A 467 27.01 -12.49 1.10
N SER A 468 27.99 -11.69 0.66
CA SER A 468 28.44 -10.52 1.44
C SER A 468 27.34 -9.47 1.61
N GLY A 469 26.53 -9.24 0.58
CA GLY A 469 25.39 -8.32 0.68
C GLY A 469 24.33 -8.79 1.68
N ALA A 470 24.07 -10.09 1.73
CA ALA A 470 23.20 -10.69 2.73
C ALA A 470 23.78 -10.55 4.14
N THR A 471 25.07 -10.87 4.32
CA THR A 471 25.77 -10.72 5.62
C THR A 471 25.73 -9.28 6.11
N ALA A 472 25.96 -8.31 5.22
CA ALA A 472 25.91 -6.88 5.54
C ALA A 472 24.51 -6.47 6.04
N ASN A 473 23.46 -6.83 5.29
CA ASN A 473 22.08 -6.50 5.67
C ASN A 473 21.67 -7.18 6.99
N ARG A 474 22.08 -8.45 7.20
CA ARG A 474 21.78 -9.20 8.41
C ARG A 474 22.46 -8.59 9.64
N THR A 475 23.76 -8.31 9.53
CA THR A 475 24.54 -7.66 10.59
C THR A 475 23.93 -6.32 10.98
N ALA A 476 23.54 -5.51 9.99
CA ALA A 476 22.92 -4.22 10.24
C ALA A 476 21.59 -4.35 11.01
N VAL A 477 20.69 -5.23 10.59
CA VAL A 477 19.40 -5.44 11.29
C VAL A 477 19.65 -5.93 12.72
N GLU A 478 20.50 -6.94 12.92
CA GLU A 478 20.72 -7.49 14.27
C GLU A 478 21.38 -6.47 15.21
N ALA A 479 22.34 -5.68 14.73
CA ALA A 479 22.95 -4.61 15.52
C ALA A 479 21.92 -3.54 15.93
N LEU A 480 21.06 -3.12 15.00
CA LEU A 480 20.01 -2.13 15.26
C LEU A 480 18.97 -2.66 16.24
N ILE A 481 18.52 -3.91 16.09
CA ILE A 481 17.54 -4.52 17.00
C ILE A 481 18.13 -4.69 18.39
N LYS A 482 19.39 -5.14 18.51
CA LYS A 482 20.09 -5.21 19.79
C LYS A 482 20.12 -3.84 20.47
N ALA A 483 20.61 -2.81 19.79
CA ALA A 483 20.73 -1.47 20.34
C ALA A 483 19.37 -0.87 20.74
N ARG A 484 18.33 -1.03 19.90
CA ARG A 484 16.95 -0.62 20.24
C ARG A 484 16.45 -1.30 21.51
N ASN A 485 16.68 -2.61 21.63
CA ASN A 485 16.23 -3.38 22.81
C ASN A 485 17.05 -3.02 24.07
N GLU A 486 18.25 -2.48 23.91
CA GLU A 486 19.08 -1.91 24.99
C GLU A 486 18.72 -0.44 25.32
N GLY A 487 17.76 0.16 24.61
CA GLY A 487 17.21 1.49 24.89
C GLY A 487 17.67 2.60 23.95
N SER A 488 18.44 2.30 22.89
CA SER A 488 18.84 3.30 21.90
C SER A 488 17.65 3.81 21.07
N ASN A 489 17.70 5.09 20.70
CA ASN A 489 16.72 5.68 19.80
C ASN A 489 17.22 5.58 18.36
N LEU A 490 16.67 4.66 17.56
CA LEU A 490 17.16 4.40 16.20
C LEU A 490 17.08 5.62 15.26
N ALA A 491 16.16 6.55 15.51
CA ALA A 491 16.06 7.79 14.73
C ALA A 491 17.25 8.74 14.95
N VAL A 492 17.91 8.64 16.11
CA VAL A 492 19.05 9.48 16.51
C VAL A 492 20.36 8.70 16.38
N ASP A 493 20.40 7.50 16.97
CA ASP A 493 21.62 6.71 17.18
C ASP A 493 21.92 5.78 16.00
N GLY A 494 20.94 5.54 15.11
CA GLY A 494 21.01 4.51 14.07
C GLY A 494 22.26 4.57 13.20
N ARG A 495 22.72 5.79 12.86
CA ARG A 495 23.96 6.00 12.11
C ARG A 495 25.18 5.50 12.88
N SER A 496 25.30 5.87 14.15
CA SER A 496 26.45 5.49 14.99
C SER A 496 26.52 3.98 15.21
N ILE A 497 25.36 3.36 15.44
CA ILE A 497 25.22 1.89 15.61
C ILE A 497 25.69 1.15 14.36
N LEU A 498 25.30 1.61 13.17
CA LEU A 498 25.73 1.00 11.91
C LEU A 498 27.25 1.13 11.71
N LEU A 499 27.83 2.29 12.04
CA LEU A 499 29.28 2.51 11.92
C LEU A 499 30.08 1.69 12.92
N GLU A 500 29.57 1.52 14.14
CA GLU A 500 30.17 0.63 15.15
C GLU A 500 30.14 -0.83 14.68
N ALA A 501 28.98 -1.31 14.22
CA ALA A 501 28.84 -2.65 13.67
C ALA A 501 29.77 -2.88 12.45
N ALA A 502 29.93 -1.87 11.59
CA ALA A 502 30.87 -1.90 10.47
C ALA A 502 32.35 -1.95 10.90
N GLY A 503 32.67 -1.54 12.13
CA GLY A 503 33.99 -1.75 12.73
C GLY A 503 34.33 -3.24 12.92
N HIS A 504 33.30 -4.10 13.01
CA HIS A 504 33.43 -5.53 13.26
C HIS A 504 33.00 -6.42 12.09
N CYS A 505 32.39 -5.86 11.04
CA CYS A 505 31.95 -6.58 9.85
C CYS A 505 32.41 -5.86 8.58
N ALA A 506 33.33 -6.50 7.84
CA ALA A 506 33.92 -5.94 6.62
C ALA A 506 32.88 -5.78 5.50
N GLU A 507 31.94 -6.72 5.40
CA GLU A 507 30.84 -6.69 4.43
C GLU A 507 29.91 -5.49 4.70
N LEU A 508 29.53 -5.26 5.95
CA LEU A 508 28.72 -4.09 6.31
C LEU A 508 29.49 -2.80 6.02
N LYS A 509 30.77 -2.73 6.37
CA LYS A 509 31.62 -1.57 6.08
C LYS A 509 31.67 -1.26 4.58
N GLU A 510 31.89 -2.27 3.75
CA GLU A 510 31.90 -2.10 2.30
C GLU A 510 30.53 -1.69 1.76
N ALA A 511 29.44 -2.29 2.26
CA ALA A 511 28.09 -1.90 1.88
C ALA A 511 27.80 -0.43 2.19
N LEU A 512 28.16 0.05 3.39
CA LEU A 512 27.95 1.44 3.81
C LEU A 512 28.76 2.41 2.93
N ASN A 513 30.01 2.06 2.61
CA ASN A 513 30.88 2.84 1.73
C ASN A 513 30.35 2.90 0.29
N TYR A 514 29.95 1.74 -0.25
CA TYR A 514 29.52 1.60 -1.63
C TYR A 514 28.24 2.40 -1.89
N TRP A 515 27.23 2.24 -1.03
CA TRP A 515 25.98 2.96 -1.20
C TRP A 515 26.14 4.44 -0.87
N ARG A 516 26.99 4.81 0.11
CA ARG A 516 27.12 6.16 0.69
C ARG A 516 25.89 6.59 1.49
N GLU A 517 26.12 7.40 2.51
CA GLU A 517 25.05 7.98 3.32
C GLU A 517 24.18 8.91 2.46
N GLY A 518 22.85 8.81 2.58
CA GLY A 518 21.90 9.62 1.80
C GLY A 518 21.67 9.16 0.35
N SER A 519 22.25 8.05 -0.09
CA SER A 519 22.00 7.51 -1.43
C SER A 519 20.58 6.95 -1.56
N PHE A 520 19.69 7.73 -2.16
CA PHE A 520 18.45 7.20 -2.72
C PHE A 520 18.75 6.66 -4.12
N LEU A 521 18.69 5.33 -4.30
CA LEU A 521 18.52 4.79 -5.65
C LEU A 521 17.11 5.16 -6.11
N PHE A 522 16.99 5.82 -7.27
CA PHE A 522 15.78 6.34 -7.92
C PHE A 522 15.33 7.74 -7.49
N GLY A 523 15.73 8.71 -8.33
CA GLY A 523 14.94 9.90 -8.59
C GLY A 523 13.64 9.53 -9.31
N VAL A 524 12.55 10.15 -8.89
CA VAL A 524 11.38 10.32 -9.75
C VAL A 524 11.77 11.42 -10.73
N ILE A 525 11.82 11.11 -12.02
CA ILE A 525 11.92 12.13 -13.06
C ILE A 525 10.56 12.82 -13.10
N SER A 526 10.39 13.87 -12.30
CA SER A 526 9.42 14.94 -12.56
C SER A 526 10.16 16.05 -13.29
N GLY A 527 9.69 16.39 -14.49
CA GLY A 527 10.43 17.11 -15.53
C GLY A 527 10.74 18.59 -15.31
N THR A 528 11.16 19.03 -14.11
CA THR A 528 11.56 20.44 -13.89
C THR A 528 12.80 20.67 -13.02
N GLU A 529 13.50 19.63 -12.55
CA GLU A 529 14.79 19.80 -11.84
C GLU A 529 15.88 18.90 -12.44
N VAL A 530 16.07 19.03 -13.75
CA VAL A 530 17.34 18.64 -14.37
C VAL A 530 18.19 19.88 -14.31
N ASP A 531 19.08 20.00 -13.31
CA ASP A 531 20.37 20.65 -13.58
C ASP A 531 21.43 20.53 -12.49
N ASN A 532 21.18 20.03 -11.26
CA ASN A 532 22.26 20.10 -10.25
C ASN A 532 22.59 18.92 -9.32
N LEU A 533 21.89 17.78 -9.26
CA LEU A 533 22.26 16.74 -8.26
C LEU A 533 22.09 15.25 -8.66
N GLY A 534 21.99 14.91 -9.94
CA GLY A 534 21.73 13.52 -10.38
C GLY A 534 22.59 13.02 -11.53
N ALA A 535 23.90 12.80 -11.33
CA ALA A 535 24.76 12.27 -12.40
C ALA A 535 25.87 11.29 -11.98
N VAL A 536 25.86 10.73 -10.76
CA VAL A 536 27.01 9.93 -10.27
C VAL A 536 26.82 8.40 -10.30
N ILE A 537 25.60 7.84 -10.35
CA ILE A 537 25.44 6.37 -10.24
C ILE A 537 24.83 5.71 -11.50
N ILE A 538 24.11 6.44 -12.36
CA ILE A 538 23.51 5.85 -13.58
C ILE A 538 24.50 5.81 -14.76
N ARG A 539 25.53 6.68 -14.77
CA ARG A 539 26.51 6.73 -15.88
C ARG A 539 27.47 5.53 -15.93
N ASP A 540 27.68 4.84 -14.82
CA ASP A 540 28.63 3.71 -14.77
C ASP A 540 28.03 2.38 -15.25
N GLN A 541 26.70 2.21 -15.21
CA GLN A 541 26.05 0.97 -15.67
C GLN A 541 25.57 1.00 -17.13
N LEU A 542 25.45 2.18 -17.74
CA LEU A 542 25.08 2.34 -19.15
C LEU A 542 26.20 3.09 -19.90
N GLY A 543 27.35 2.42 -20.06
CA GLY A 543 28.31 2.66 -21.14
C GLY A 543 28.58 4.12 -21.52
N GLY A 544 28.89 4.96 -20.53
CA GLY A 544 29.01 6.40 -20.71
C GLY A 544 30.41 6.96 -20.42
N ASN A 545 31.48 6.20 -20.64
CA ASN A 545 32.81 6.78 -20.68
C ASN A 545 33.68 6.05 -21.70
N LYS A 546 34.32 6.82 -22.60
CA LYS A 546 35.43 6.37 -23.43
C LYS A 546 36.60 6.00 -22.51
N ALA A 547 36.53 4.84 -21.87
CA ALA A 547 37.70 4.20 -21.32
C ALA A 547 38.60 3.87 -22.51
N LYS A 548 39.85 4.36 -22.48
CA LYS A 548 40.90 3.93 -23.40
C LYS A 548 40.86 2.41 -23.48
N ARG A 549 40.65 1.86 -24.67
CA ARG A 549 40.81 0.43 -24.95
C ARG A 549 42.09 -0.04 -24.25
N PRO A 550 42.04 -1.04 -23.36
CA PRO A 550 43.27 -1.74 -23.01
C PRO A 550 43.84 -2.31 -24.32
N ALA A 551 45.13 -2.13 -24.53
CA ALA A 551 45.82 -2.71 -25.67
C ALA A 551 45.51 -4.21 -25.73
N LYS A 552 45.26 -4.72 -26.94
CA LYS A 552 45.01 -6.15 -27.20
C LYS A 552 46.07 -6.99 -26.48
N GLY A 553 45.66 -7.66 -25.41
CA GLY A 553 46.43 -8.63 -24.66
C GLY A 553 45.46 -9.68 -24.11
N GLU A 554 45.74 -10.93 -24.41
CA GLU A 554 44.86 -12.10 -24.24
C GLU A 554 44.42 -12.31 -22.78
N ALA A 555 43.11 -12.34 -22.52
CA ALA A 555 42.57 -12.87 -21.27
C ALA A 555 42.47 -14.39 -21.38
N VAL A 556 43.32 -15.10 -20.61
CA VAL A 556 43.44 -16.55 -20.59
C VAL A 556 42.53 -17.11 -19.49
N LEU A 557 41.45 -17.83 -19.85
CA LEU A 557 40.60 -18.57 -18.92
C LEU A 557 41.25 -19.92 -18.53
N LYS A 558 41.36 -20.18 -17.23
CA LYS A 558 41.81 -21.48 -16.68
C LYS A 558 40.65 -22.19 -15.98
N ASP A 559 40.54 -23.49 -16.22
CA ASP A 559 39.69 -24.41 -15.46
C ASP A 559 40.28 -24.64 -14.06
N LEU A 560 39.51 -24.36 -13.00
CA LEU A 560 39.97 -24.46 -11.60
C LEU A 560 39.91 -25.89 -11.03
N THR A 561 39.42 -26.86 -11.79
CA THR A 561 39.49 -28.29 -11.39
C THR A 561 40.67 -29.03 -12.00
N THR A 562 41.16 -28.60 -13.18
CA THR A 562 42.23 -29.30 -13.93
C THR A 562 43.45 -28.44 -14.25
N GLY A 563 43.41 -27.13 -13.99
CA GLY A 563 44.53 -26.20 -14.18
C GLY A 563 44.90 -25.90 -15.63
N ARG A 564 44.19 -26.47 -16.62
CA ARG A 564 44.46 -26.25 -18.06
C ARG A 564 43.71 -25.03 -18.61
N THR A 565 44.36 -24.39 -19.58
CA THR A 565 43.85 -23.23 -20.31
C THR A 565 42.79 -23.65 -21.34
N ILE A 566 41.59 -23.07 -21.27
CA ILE A 566 40.52 -23.33 -22.23
C ILE A 566 40.64 -22.31 -23.38
N LYS A 567 41.00 -22.76 -24.59
CA LYS A 567 40.87 -21.94 -25.81
C LYS A 567 39.41 -21.98 -26.28
N ARG A 568 38.76 -20.82 -26.43
CA ARG A 568 37.43 -20.71 -27.07
C ARG A 568 37.51 -21.23 -28.51
N HIS A 569 36.74 -22.27 -28.83
CA HIS A 569 36.40 -22.58 -30.22
C HIS A 569 35.50 -21.46 -30.76
N LYS A 570 35.88 -20.87 -31.89
CA LYS A 570 35.00 -19.97 -32.67
C LYS A 570 34.01 -20.85 -33.45
N GLU A 571 32.73 -20.66 -33.21
CA GLU A 571 31.69 -21.11 -34.14
C GLU A 571 31.85 -20.36 -35.48
N PRO A 572 31.68 -21.04 -36.63
CA PRO A 572 31.66 -20.38 -37.92
C PRO A 572 30.36 -19.58 -38.11
N PRO A 573 30.40 -18.43 -38.81
CA PRO A 573 29.22 -17.60 -39.03
C PRO A 573 28.18 -18.31 -39.91
N ALA A 574 26.91 -18.18 -39.54
CA ALA A 574 25.76 -18.68 -40.29
C ALA A 574 25.70 -18.03 -41.68
N THR A 575 25.54 -18.85 -42.71
CA THR A 575 25.24 -18.44 -44.09
C THR A 575 23.79 -17.93 -44.19
N PRO A 576 23.49 -16.91 -45.02
CA PRO A 576 22.13 -16.48 -45.30
C PRO A 576 21.46 -17.49 -46.25
N GLU A 577 20.33 -18.07 -45.85
CA GLU A 577 19.48 -18.83 -46.78
C GLU A 577 18.61 -17.86 -47.60
N GLU A 578 18.66 -18.08 -48.91
CA GLU A 578 17.88 -17.43 -49.96
C GLU A 578 16.44 -17.98 -50.03
N ASP A 579 15.54 -17.13 -50.51
CA ASP A 579 14.16 -17.44 -50.91
C ASP A 579 14.02 -18.75 -51.71
N LYS A 580 13.12 -19.63 -51.26
CA LYS A 580 12.15 -20.37 -52.10
C LYS A 580 11.07 -21.09 -51.28
#